data_AF-A0A966MK16-F1
#
_entry.id   AF-A0A966MK16-F1
#
_cell.length_a   1.000
_cell.length_b   1.000
_cell.length_c   1.000
_cell.angle_alpha   90.00
_cell.angle_beta   90.00
_cell.angle_gamma   90.00
#
_symmetry.space_group_name_H-M   'P 1'
#
loop_
_entity.id
_entity.type
_entity.pdbx_description
1 polymer ?
#
loop_
_entity_poly.entity_id
_entity_poly.type
_entity_poly.pdbx_seq_one_letter_code
_entity_poly.pdbx_strand_id
1 'polypeptide(L)'
;MQTFNEILLTLDDSDHIDRIEIYRNNVLTGTIENKPGSQGSIKVYQHLWKLFGAITLDAAIEGLDLYSEHTEDAQKNPGKHPNIDRLLSVMEDEQPLDLKIIKK
;
A
#
# COMPACT_ATOMS: atom_id res chain seq x y z
N MET A 1 -9.31 -12.39 13.61
CA MET A 1 -8.47 -11.52 12.78
C MET A 1 -8.86 -10.09 13.11
N GLN A 2 -7.91 -9.17 13.32
CA GLN A 2 -8.25 -7.76 13.51
C GLN A 2 -8.81 -7.22 12.20
N THR A 3 -9.80 -6.33 12.27
CA THR A 3 -10.34 -5.65 11.07
C THR A 3 -9.33 -4.63 10.53
N PHE A 4 -9.47 -4.26 9.26
CA PHE A 4 -8.60 -3.23 8.66
C PHE A 4 -8.61 -1.93 9.46
N ASN A 5 -9.79 -1.51 9.92
CA ASN A 5 -9.92 -0.28 10.73
C ASN A 5 -9.18 -0.38 12.08
N GLU A 6 -9.16 -1.54 12.73
CA GLU A 6 -8.40 -1.74 13.97
C GLU A 6 -6.89 -1.68 13.71
N ILE A 7 -6.42 -2.28 12.61
CA ILE A 7 -5.01 -2.23 12.18
C ILE A 7 -4.59 -0.78 11.88
N LEU A 8 -5.44 0.01 11.20
CA LEU A 8 -5.12 1.40 10.91
C LEU A 8 -4.86 2.26 12.16
N LEU A 9 -5.42 1.90 13.32
CA LEU A 9 -5.17 2.59 14.59
C LEU A 9 -3.78 2.28 15.16
N THR A 10 -3.14 1.19 14.74
CA THR A 10 -1.78 0.82 15.18
C THR A 10 -0.69 1.40 14.28
N LEU A 11 -1.05 1.90 13.10
CA LEU A 11 -0.12 2.51 12.14
C LEU A 11 0.08 4.01 12.42
N ASP A 12 1.30 4.47 12.16
CA ASP A 12 1.67 5.88 12.21
C ASP A 12 0.69 6.76 11.43
N ASP A 13 0.45 7.97 11.96
CA ASP A 13 -0.33 8.96 11.24
C ASP A 13 0.33 9.41 9.91
N SER A 14 -0.52 9.84 8.98
CA SER A 14 -0.14 10.23 7.62
C SER A 14 -0.57 11.66 7.24
N ASP A 15 -1.00 12.50 8.19
CA ASP A 15 -1.52 13.84 7.90
C ASP A 15 -0.49 14.76 7.23
N HIS A 16 0.79 14.50 7.44
CA HIS A 16 1.90 15.23 6.86
C HIS A 16 2.22 14.84 5.39
N ILE A 17 1.61 13.75 4.89
CA ILE A 17 1.80 13.27 3.51
C ILE A 17 0.77 13.91 2.60
N ASP A 18 1.22 14.45 1.47
CA ASP A 18 0.36 14.90 0.37
C ASP A 18 -0.04 13.70 -0.51
N ARG A 19 0.95 12.92 -0.94
CA ARG A 19 0.77 11.72 -1.76
C ARG A 19 1.98 10.79 -1.68
N ILE A 20 1.80 9.55 -2.11
CA ILE A 20 2.88 8.59 -2.36
C ILE A 20 2.94 8.32 -3.86
N GLU A 21 4.10 8.57 -4.46
CA GLU A 21 4.40 8.24 -5.86
C GLU A 21 5.02 6.84 -5.92
N ILE A 22 4.53 6.02 -6.85
CA ILE A 22 4.91 4.61 -7.01
C ILE A 22 5.64 4.44 -8.33
N TYR A 23 6.86 3.91 -8.26
CA TYR A 23 7.73 3.72 -9.40
C TYR A 23 8.03 2.24 -9.63
N ARG A 24 8.24 1.90 -10.89
CA ARG A 24 8.81 0.62 -11.31
C ARG A 24 9.90 0.91 -12.33
N ASN A 25 11.11 0.42 -12.08
CA ASN A 25 12.27 0.69 -12.96
C ASN A 25 12.44 2.19 -13.27
N ASN A 26 12.31 3.05 -12.25
CA ASN A 26 12.34 4.52 -12.37
C ASN A 26 11.23 5.17 -13.21
N VAL A 27 10.19 4.43 -13.60
CA VAL A 27 9.01 4.96 -14.30
C VAL A 27 7.86 5.11 -13.30
N LEU A 28 7.22 6.28 -13.27
CA LEU A 28 6.04 6.52 -12.45
C LEU A 28 4.87 5.69 -12.97
N THR A 29 4.35 4.77 -12.15
CA THR A 29 3.28 3.82 -12.50
C THR A 29 1.99 4.04 -11.71
N GLY A 30 2.02 4.93 -10.73
CA GLY A 30 0.85 5.23 -9.93
C GLY A 30 1.13 6.24 -8.83
N THR A 31 0.05 6.74 -8.26
CA THR A 31 0.06 7.69 -7.17
C THR A 31 -1.08 7.35 -6.22
N ILE A 32 -0.81 7.36 -4.92
CA ILE A 32 -1.82 7.33 -3.86
C ILE A 32 -1.91 8.74 -3.30
N GLU A 33 -2.99 9.45 -3.60
CA GLU A 33 -3.25 10.77 -3.03
C GLU A 33 -3.78 10.64 -1.60
N ASN A 34 -3.42 11.54 -0.69
CA ASN A 34 -3.98 11.58 0.66
C ASN A 34 -5.35 12.29 0.64
N LYS A 35 -6.40 11.53 0.31
CA LYS A 35 -7.79 12.01 0.19
C LYS A 35 -8.79 11.00 0.77
N PRO A 36 -10.04 11.40 1.05
CA PRO A 36 -11.06 10.48 1.54
C PRO A 36 -11.18 9.23 0.66
N GLY A 37 -11.12 8.05 1.28
CA GLY A 37 -11.13 6.75 0.59
C GLY A 37 -9.75 6.12 0.36
N SER A 38 -8.65 6.88 0.36
CA SER A 38 -7.28 6.36 0.17
C SER A 38 -6.36 6.54 1.38
N GLN A 39 -6.80 7.27 2.42
CA GLN A 39 -6.01 7.53 3.65
C GLN A 39 -5.49 6.25 4.30
N GLY A 40 -6.31 5.19 4.39
CA GLY A 40 -5.86 3.90 4.92
C GLY A 40 -4.68 3.32 4.13
N SER A 41 -4.70 3.45 2.80
CA SER A 41 -3.59 3.00 1.96
C SER A 41 -2.34 3.88 2.10
N ILE A 42 -2.48 5.19 2.37
CA ILE A 42 -1.32 6.03 2.70
C ILE A 42 -0.63 5.50 3.96
N LYS A 43 -1.39 5.20 5.02
CA LYS A 43 -0.82 4.66 6.27
C LYS A 43 -0.10 3.33 6.04
N VAL A 44 -0.73 2.40 5.30
CA VAL A 44 -0.12 1.10 4.96
C VAL A 44 1.15 1.29 4.14
N TYR A 45 1.11 2.03 3.03
CA TYR A 45 2.28 2.21 2.17
C TYR A 45 3.42 3.00 2.86
N GLN A 46 3.09 3.96 3.72
CA GLN A 46 4.08 4.64 4.57
C GLN A 46 4.76 3.65 5.52
N HIS A 47 3.98 2.79 6.18
CA HIS A 47 4.49 1.77 7.10
C HIS A 47 5.42 0.80 6.39
N LEU A 48 4.98 0.23 5.26
CA LEU A 48 5.80 -0.68 4.45
C LEU A 48 7.08 -0.01 3.96
N TRP A 49 6.99 1.25 3.48
CA TRP A 49 8.18 1.99 3.07
C TRP A 49 9.18 2.22 4.22
N LYS A 50 8.70 2.52 5.43
CA LYS A 50 9.57 2.72 6.59
C LYS A 50 10.30 1.45 7.01
N LEU A 51 9.64 0.30 6.90
CA LEU A 51 10.22 -1.00 7.29
C LEU A 51 11.16 -1.57 6.22
N PHE A 52 10.75 -1.50 4.96
CA PHE A 52 11.41 -2.23 3.87
C PHE A 52 12.15 -1.33 2.87
N GLY A 53 11.90 -0.01 2.88
CA GLY A 53 12.44 0.96 1.93
C GLY A 53 11.77 0.95 0.54
N ALA A 54 11.11 -0.13 0.17
CA ALA A 54 10.36 -0.33 -1.08
C ALA A 54 9.25 -1.38 -0.86
N ILE A 55 8.36 -1.55 -1.82
CA ILE A 55 7.42 -2.69 -1.83
C ILE A 55 8.13 -3.89 -2.46
N THR A 56 8.89 -4.62 -1.65
CA THR A 56 9.46 -5.93 -1.99
C THR A 56 8.41 -7.04 -1.87
N LEU A 57 8.77 -8.29 -2.18
CA LEU A 57 7.91 -9.45 -1.94
C LEU A 57 7.49 -9.55 -0.47
N ASP A 58 8.43 -9.41 0.47
CA ASP A 58 8.14 -9.44 1.91
C ASP A 58 7.22 -8.29 2.34
N ALA A 59 7.44 -7.08 1.79
CA ALA A 59 6.57 -5.94 2.05
C ALA A 59 5.16 -6.13 1.47
N ALA A 60 5.03 -6.82 0.33
CA ALA A 60 3.75 -7.15 -0.26
C ALA A 60 2.98 -8.15 0.62
N ILE A 61 3.66 -9.18 1.15
CA ILE A 61 3.07 -10.14 2.10
C ILE A 61 2.54 -9.40 3.33
N GLU A 62 3.38 -8.60 3.99
CA GLU A 62 2.95 -7.85 5.17
C GLU A 62 1.82 -6.87 4.83
N GLY A 63 1.89 -6.20 3.69
CA GLY A 63 0.85 -5.27 3.25
C GLY A 63 -0.50 -5.96 3.04
N LEU A 64 -0.52 -7.14 2.43
CA LEU A 64 -1.74 -7.93 2.24
C LEU A 64 -2.33 -8.37 3.59
N ASP A 65 -1.51 -8.73 4.56
CA ASP A 65 -1.97 -9.02 5.91
C ASP A 65 -2.55 -7.76 6.60
N LEU A 66 -1.89 -6.61 6.44
CA LEU A 66 -2.36 -5.33 6.98
C LEU A 66 -3.71 -4.89 6.39
N TYR A 67 -3.99 -5.20 5.12
CA TYR A 67 -5.28 -4.93 4.49
C TYR A 67 -6.42 -5.85 4.96
N SER A 68 -6.11 -6.92 5.70
CA SER A 68 -7.07 -7.79 6.37
C SER A 68 -8.21 -8.26 5.43
N GLU A 69 -9.47 -8.03 5.77
CA GLU A 69 -10.65 -8.48 5.04
C GLU A 69 -10.72 -7.93 3.61
N HIS A 70 -10.01 -6.84 3.31
CA HIS A 70 -9.97 -6.27 1.97
C HIS A 70 -9.08 -7.05 1.01
N THR A 71 -8.11 -7.82 1.51
CA THR A 71 -7.27 -8.68 0.68
C THR A 71 -8.10 -9.77 0.02
N GLU A 72 -8.97 -10.44 0.77
CA GLU A 72 -9.87 -11.45 0.21
C GLU A 72 -10.85 -10.85 -0.79
N ASP A 73 -11.35 -9.64 -0.53
CA ASP A 73 -12.26 -8.94 -1.45
C ASP A 73 -11.56 -8.52 -2.75
N ALA A 74 -10.27 -8.13 -2.70
CA ALA A 74 -9.45 -7.82 -3.88
C ALA A 74 -9.19 -9.05 -4.74
N GLN A 75 -8.82 -10.18 -4.12
CA GLN A 75 -8.62 -11.45 -4.83
C GLN A 75 -9.88 -11.92 -5.56
N LYS A 76 -11.06 -11.71 -4.96
CA LYS A 76 -12.36 -12.06 -5.58
C LYS A 76 -12.82 -11.05 -6.63
N ASN A 77 -12.37 -9.81 -6.54
CA ASN A 77 -12.81 -8.71 -7.41
C ASN A 77 -11.61 -7.90 -7.93
N PRO A 78 -10.80 -8.44 -8.86
CA PRO A 78 -9.64 -7.75 -9.40
C PRO A 78 -9.98 -6.36 -9.94
N GLY A 79 -9.19 -5.35 -9.57
CA GLY A 79 -9.38 -3.95 -9.97
C GLY A 79 -10.27 -3.13 -9.03
N LYS A 80 -10.94 -3.76 -8.05
CA LYS A 80 -11.76 -3.06 -7.05
C LYS A 80 -10.91 -2.30 -6.04
N HIS A 81 -9.71 -2.82 -5.73
CA HIS A 81 -8.82 -2.30 -4.69
C HIS A 81 -7.44 -2.03 -5.29
N PRO A 82 -7.25 -0.95 -6.06
CA PRO A 82 -6.05 -0.76 -6.88
C PRO A 82 -4.74 -0.76 -6.07
N ASN A 83 -4.77 -0.42 -4.78
CA ASN A 83 -3.60 -0.45 -3.92
C ASN A 83 -3.28 -1.86 -3.37
N ILE A 84 -4.29 -2.71 -3.24
CA ILE A 84 -4.11 -4.13 -2.87
C ILE A 84 -3.71 -4.92 -4.11
N ASP A 85 -4.34 -4.63 -5.26
CA ASP A 85 -4.02 -5.23 -6.56
C ASP A 85 -2.54 -5.04 -6.93
N ARG A 86 -1.95 -3.89 -6.58
CA ARG A 86 -0.50 -3.65 -6.74
C ARG A 86 0.36 -4.61 -5.91
N LEU A 87 -0.03 -4.89 -4.67
CA LEU A 87 0.70 -5.84 -3.82
C LEU A 87 0.56 -7.26 -4.35
N LEU A 88 -0.65 -7.65 -4.79
CA LEU A 88 -0.90 -8.94 -5.45
C LEU A 88 -0.04 -9.08 -6.72
N SER A 89 0.09 -8.02 -7.52
CA SER A 89 0.98 -8.04 -8.70
C SER A 89 2.44 -8.31 -8.32
N VAL A 90 2.94 -7.71 -7.23
CA VAL A 90 4.31 -7.97 -6.73
C VAL A 90 4.47 -9.42 -6.26
N MET A 91 3.42 -10.03 -5.68
CA MET A 91 3.42 -11.45 -5.32
C MET A 91 3.53 -12.37 -6.54
N GLU A 92 2.99 -11.95 -7.69
CA GLU A 92 2.97 -12.74 -8.92
C GLU A 92 4.25 -12.59 -9.75
N ASP A 93 4.76 -11.37 -9.88
CA ASP A 93 5.89 -11.06 -10.77
C ASP A 93 7.24 -10.89 -10.06
N GLU A 94 7.23 -10.86 -8.73
CA GLU A 94 8.40 -10.63 -7.87
C GLU A 94 9.17 -9.36 -8.24
N GLN A 95 8.51 -8.37 -8.86
CA GLN A 95 9.11 -7.10 -9.26
C GLN A 95 8.77 -6.01 -8.23
N PRO A 96 9.76 -5.55 -7.44
CA PRO A 96 9.52 -4.54 -6.41
C PRO A 96 9.00 -3.21 -6.99
N LEU A 97 8.33 -2.43 -6.13
CA LEU A 97 7.93 -1.05 -6.42
C LEU A 97 8.69 -0.09 -5.52
N ASP A 98 9.33 0.92 -6.10
CA ASP A 98 9.94 2.01 -5.36
C ASP A 98 8.87 3.04 -4.97
N LEU A 99 9.01 3.63 -3.78
CA LEU A 99 8.09 4.62 -3.28
C LEU A 99 8.80 5.95 -3.02
N LYS A 100 8.11 7.05 -3.31
CA LYS A 100 8.52 8.38 -2.93
C LYS A 100 7.40 9.08 -2.18
N ILE A 101 7.65 9.41 -0.92
CA ILE A 101 6.71 10.14 -0.07
C ILE A 101 6.84 11.64 -0.36
N ILE A 102 5.74 12.25 -0.79
CA ILE A 102 5.63 13.69 -0.99
C ILE A 102 4.90 14.28 0.22
N LYS A 103 5.54 15.24 0.88
CA LYS A 103 4.97 15.94 2.05
C LYS A 103 4.16 17.16 1.62
N LYS A 104 3.23 17.58 2.49
CA LYS A 104 2.50 18.84 2.37
C LYS A 104 3.41 20.06 2.57
#